data_AF-A0A7C0UE79-F1
#
_entry.id   AF-A0A7C0UE79-F1
#
_cell.length_a   1.000
_cell.length_b   1.000
_cell.length_c   1.000
_cell.angle_alpha   90.00
_cell.angle_beta   90.00
_cell.angle_gamma   90.00
#
_symmetry.space_group_name_H-M   'P 1'
#
loop_
_entity.id
_entity.type
_entity.pdbx_description
1 polymer ?
#
loop_
_entity_poly.entity_id
_entity_poly.type
_entity_poly.pdbx_seq_one_letter_code
_entity_poly.pdbx_strand_id
1 'polypeptide(L)'
;MADLHQTGVVATFHKLGEPNLEKIEAELAWYSQERPIALVLPSLYSELKGEALKGIIRELKNVNYIKEVVVALGNSTKKEFEHAREFFSVLPQTTRILWIDGSRIRDTFKTMEAEGLHVGDEGKGKSAWMAYGYIIAQKNI
;
A
#
# COMPACT_ATOMS: atom_id res chain seq x y z
N MET A 1 -4.61 -15.74 -45.59
CA MET A 1 -5.10 -16.72 -44.60
C MET A 1 -4.14 -17.91 -44.62
N ALA A 2 -3.02 -17.75 -43.94
CA ALA A 2 -1.94 -18.70 -43.61
C ALA A 2 -0.86 -17.87 -42.89
N ASP A 3 0.00 -18.52 -42.10
CA ASP A 3 1.26 -18.00 -41.50
C ASP A 3 1.26 -17.66 -39.99
N LEU A 4 0.41 -18.31 -39.20
CA LEU A 4 0.80 -18.64 -37.82
C LEU A 4 0.77 -20.16 -37.64
N HIS A 5 1.78 -20.84 -38.18
CA HIS A 5 2.12 -22.20 -37.78
C HIS A 5 3.38 -22.12 -36.91
N GLN A 6 3.20 -22.25 -35.59
CA GLN A 6 4.29 -22.10 -34.62
C GLN A 6 4.60 -23.46 -33.98
N THR A 7 5.64 -24.13 -34.48
CA THR A 7 6.21 -25.34 -33.88
C THR A 7 7.18 -24.96 -32.76
N GLY A 8 6.74 -25.09 -31.51
CA GLY A 8 7.59 -24.96 -30.32
C GLY A 8 6.81 -24.60 -29.05
N VAL A 9 7.45 -24.70 -27.89
CA VAL A 9 6.92 -24.17 -26.62
C VAL A 9 7.14 -22.67 -26.64
N VAL A 10 6.06 -21.90 -26.74
CA VAL A 10 6.16 -20.45 -26.75
C VAL A 10 6.44 -19.95 -25.34
N ALA A 11 7.59 -19.31 -25.14
CA ALA A 11 7.85 -18.53 -23.94
C ALA A 11 6.76 -17.44 -23.81
N THR A 12 6.19 -17.31 -22.62
CA THR A 12 5.09 -16.41 -22.28
C THR A 12 5.17 -15.06 -23.02
N PHE A 13 4.16 -14.73 -23.82
CA PHE A 13 4.05 -13.43 -24.49
C PHE A 13 3.71 -12.35 -23.47
N HIS A 14 4.73 -11.77 -22.83
CA HIS A 14 4.54 -10.82 -21.73
C HIS A 14 3.97 -9.45 -22.16
N LYS A 15 3.88 -9.16 -23.45
CA LYS A 15 3.44 -7.84 -23.93
C LYS A 15 3.08 -7.87 -25.42
N LEU A 16 1.80 -8.00 -25.73
CA LEU A 16 1.27 -7.83 -27.09
C LEU A 16 0.49 -6.52 -27.14
N GLY A 17 1.00 -5.55 -27.89
CA GLY A 17 0.37 -4.23 -28.09
C GLY A 17 0.89 -3.12 -27.18
N GLU A 18 0.42 -1.91 -27.45
CA GLU A 18 0.72 -0.71 -26.68
C GLU A 18 -0.08 -0.70 -25.35
N PRO A 19 0.51 -0.27 -24.23
CA PRO A 19 -0.23 -0.10 -22.99
C PRO A 19 -1.30 0.98 -23.15
N ASN A 20 -2.55 0.63 -22.84
CA ASN A 20 -3.67 1.57 -22.82
C ASN A 20 -4.05 1.82 -21.36
N LEU A 21 -3.67 3.00 -20.84
CA LEU A 21 -3.86 3.36 -19.45
C LEU A 21 -5.35 3.44 -19.11
N GLU A 22 -6.14 4.06 -19.98
CA GLU A 22 -7.58 4.27 -19.78
C GLU A 22 -8.32 2.93 -19.63
N LYS A 23 -7.93 1.94 -20.44
CA LYS A 23 -8.48 0.58 -20.36
C LYS A 23 -8.10 -0.09 -19.04
N ILE A 24 -6.83 0.01 -18.61
CA ILE A 24 -6.37 -0.59 -17.35
C ILE A 24 -7.10 0.05 -16.17
N GLU A 25 -7.24 1.37 -16.13
CA GLU A 25 -7.94 2.06 -15.06
C GLU A 25 -9.44 1.73 -15.04
N ALA A 26 -10.08 1.61 -16.20
CA ALA A 26 -11.47 1.17 -16.30
C ALA A 26 -11.66 -0.26 -15.77
N GLU A 27 -10.76 -1.18 -16.13
CA GLU A 27 -10.77 -2.56 -15.61
C GLU A 27 -10.55 -2.60 -14.09
N LEU A 28 -9.58 -1.86 -13.56
CA LEU A 28 -9.34 -1.75 -12.12
C LEU A 28 -10.56 -1.19 -11.39
N ALA A 29 -11.17 -0.13 -11.92
CA ALA A 29 -12.39 0.46 -11.34
C ALA A 29 -13.54 -0.54 -11.30
N TRP A 30 -13.74 -1.32 -12.38
CA TRP A 30 -14.74 -2.38 -12.43
C TRP A 30 -14.45 -3.49 -11.41
N TYR A 31 -13.24 -4.07 -11.40
CA TYR A 31 -12.90 -5.16 -10.48
C TYR A 31 -12.91 -4.74 -9.01
N SER A 32 -12.56 -3.48 -8.72
CA SER A 32 -12.53 -2.95 -7.35
C SER A 32 -13.90 -2.97 -6.65
N GLN A 33 -15.00 -3.07 -7.42
CA GLN A 33 -16.36 -3.21 -6.87
C GLN A 33 -16.59 -4.56 -6.17
N GLU A 34 -16.01 -5.65 -6.70
CA GLU A 34 -16.12 -6.99 -6.11
C GLU A 34 -14.91 -7.34 -5.24
N ARG A 35 -13.72 -6.85 -5.61
CA ARG A 35 -12.45 -7.11 -4.91
C ARG A 35 -11.77 -5.79 -4.58
N PRO A 36 -12.08 -5.21 -3.41
CA PRO A 36 -11.53 -3.92 -3.04
C PRO A 36 -10.01 -3.88 -3.00
N ILE A 37 -9.45 -2.78 -3.50
CA ILE A 37 -8.01 -2.56 -3.54
C ILE A 37 -7.60 -1.68 -2.37
N ALA A 38 -6.67 -2.18 -1.55
CA ALA A 38 -6.01 -1.42 -0.51
C ALA A 38 -4.56 -1.11 -0.92
N LEU A 39 -4.15 0.15 -0.78
CA LEU A 39 -2.77 0.58 -1.00
C LEU A 39 -2.03 0.66 0.33
N VAL A 40 -0.90 -0.03 0.44
CA VAL A 40 0.02 0.09 1.58
C VAL A 40 1.10 1.12 1.25
N LEU A 41 1.26 2.11 2.14
CA LEU A 41 2.27 3.16 2.02
C LEU A 41 3.16 3.15 3.28
N PRO A 42 4.26 2.37 3.28
CA PRO A 42 5.24 2.41 4.35
C PRO A 42 6.07 3.69 4.24
N SER A 43 6.01 4.53 5.27
CA SER A 43 6.70 5.82 5.28
C SER A 43 7.41 6.11 6.59
N LEU A 44 8.51 6.85 6.46
CA LEU A 44 9.14 7.52 7.58
C LEU A 44 8.60 8.94 7.69
N TYR A 45 8.53 9.48 8.91
CA TYR A 45 8.08 10.86 9.08
C TYR A 45 8.92 11.90 8.32
N SER A 46 10.23 11.65 8.19
CA SER A 46 11.13 12.50 7.42
C SER A 46 10.72 12.67 5.94
N GLU A 47 9.97 11.72 5.39
CA GLU A 47 9.54 11.71 3.99
C GLU A 47 8.34 12.63 3.73
N LEU A 48 7.57 13.01 4.75
CA LEU A 48 6.41 13.91 4.62
C LEU A 48 6.81 15.30 4.08
N LYS A 49 8.06 15.71 4.31
CA LYS A 49 8.61 16.96 3.78
C LYS A 49 9.09 16.82 2.34
N GLY A 50 9.26 15.60 1.84
CA GLY A 50 9.82 15.31 0.52
C GLY A 50 8.83 15.54 -0.61
N GLU A 51 9.31 16.09 -1.72
CA GLU A 51 8.50 16.35 -2.92
C GLU A 51 7.95 15.06 -3.56
N ALA A 52 8.66 13.95 -3.43
CA ALA A 52 8.22 12.66 -3.95
C ALA A 52 6.88 12.21 -3.33
N LEU A 53 6.74 12.27 -1.99
CA LEU A 53 5.51 11.86 -1.32
C LEU A 53 4.35 12.81 -1.62
N LYS A 54 4.62 14.12 -1.73
CA LYS A 54 3.62 15.10 -2.20
C LYS A 54 3.12 14.78 -3.61
N GLY A 55 4.03 14.36 -4.50
CA GLY A 55 3.70 13.88 -5.84
C GLY A 55 2.78 12.66 -5.79
N ILE A 56 3.12 11.64 -5.00
CA ILE A 56 2.29 10.44 -4.81
C ILE A 56 0.89 10.81 -4.31
N ILE A 57 0.79 11.66 -3.27
CA ILE A 57 -0.50 12.13 -2.73
C ILE A 57 -1.34 12.78 -3.82
N ARG A 58 -0.73 13.62 -4.67
CA ARG A 58 -1.43 14.32 -5.75
C ARG A 58 -2.01 13.34 -6.77
N GLU A 59 -1.26 12.32 -7.17
CA GLU A 59 -1.77 11.30 -8.09
C GLU A 59 -2.88 10.47 -7.43
N LEU A 60 -2.70 10.07 -6.16
CA LEU A 60 -3.71 9.31 -5.42
C LEU A 60 -5.05 10.03 -5.30
N LYS A 61 -5.08 11.37 -5.28
CA LYS A 61 -6.36 12.11 -5.27
C LYS A 61 -7.22 11.86 -6.50
N ASN A 62 -6.62 11.46 -7.63
CA ASN A 62 -7.33 11.24 -8.89
C ASN A 62 -7.74 9.76 -9.08
N VAL A 63 -7.26 8.85 -8.22
CA VAL A 63 -7.48 7.41 -8.35
C VAL A 63 -8.79 6.99 -7.70
N ASN A 64 -9.71 6.42 -8.49
CA ASN A 64 -11.04 6.00 -8.05
C ASN A 64 -11.20 4.49 -7.77
N TYR A 65 -10.19 3.67 -8.06
CA TYR A 65 -10.22 2.23 -7.87
C TYR A 65 -9.58 1.75 -6.55
N ILE A 66 -9.01 2.66 -5.76
CA ILE A 66 -8.45 2.37 -4.42
C ILE A 66 -9.51 2.67 -3.37
N LYS A 67 -9.89 1.67 -2.57
CA LYS A 67 -10.86 1.83 -1.47
C LYS A 67 -10.21 2.42 -0.23
N GLU A 68 -9.01 1.94 0.10
CA GLU A 68 -8.31 2.29 1.34
C GLU A 68 -6.82 2.54 1.11
N VAL A 69 -6.29 3.56 1.76
CA VAL A 69 -4.86 3.83 1.86
C VAL A 69 -4.42 3.59 3.31
N VAL A 70 -3.56 2.60 3.51
CA VAL A 70 -2.98 2.25 4.81
C VAL A 70 -1.55 2.76 4.88
N VAL A 71 -1.35 3.85 5.61
CA VAL A 71 -0.03 4.43 5.86
C VAL A 71 0.58 3.80 7.10
N ALA A 72 1.72 3.13 6.96
CA ALA A 72 2.49 2.64 8.09
C ALA A 72 3.63 3.61 8.40
N LEU A 73 3.41 4.46 9.41
CA LEU A 73 4.31 5.54 9.79
C LEU A 73 5.29 5.07 10.86
N GLY A 74 6.57 4.96 10.48
CA GLY A 74 7.68 4.66 11.38
C GLY A 74 8.56 5.87 11.68
N ASN A 75 9.39 5.72 12.71
CA ASN A 75 10.32 6.69 13.27
C ASN A 75 9.67 8.05 13.53
N SER A 76 8.61 8.05 14.34
CA SER A 76 7.84 9.25 14.63
C SER A 76 7.40 9.35 16.09
N THR A 77 7.40 10.57 16.61
CA THR A 77 6.79 10.92 17.89
C THR A 77 5.28 11.08 17.77
N LYS A 78 4.58 11.17 18.92
CA LYS A 78 3.12 11.39 18.93
C LYS A 78 2.71 12.65 18.16
N LYS A 79 3.45 13.76 18.33
CA LYS A 79 3.15 15.02 17.65
C LYS A 79 3.32 14.90 16.14
N GLU A 80 4.35 14.19 15.71
CA GLU A 80 4.63 13.94 14.29
C GLU A 80 3.61 13.00 13.67
N PHE A 81 3.11 12.02 14.43
CA PHE A 81 1.99 11.18 14.02
C PHE A 81 0.70 11.99 13.81
N GLU A 82 0.35 12.91 14.73
CA GLU A 82 -0.83 13.78 14.54
C GLU A 82 -0.66 14.68 13.31
N HIS A 83 0.52 15.25 13.10
CA HIS A 83 0.82 16.02 11.88
C HIS A 83 0.69 15.16 10.61
N ALA A 84 1.14 13.90 10.65
CA ALA A 84 0.95 12.98 9.53
C ALA A 84 -0.54 12.71 9.24
N ARG A 85 -1.38 12.60 10.28
CA ARG A 85 -2.83 12.45 10.10
C ARG A 85 -3.44 13.62 9.35
N GLU A 86 -3.04 14.85 9.67
CA GLU A 86 -3.46 16.04 8.95
C GLU A 86 -2.93 16.05 7.51
N PHE A 87 -1.66 15.67 7.31
CA PHE A 87 -1.05 15.62 5.98
C PHE A 87 -1.79 14.67 5.01
N PHE A 88 -2.15 13.47 5.47
CA PHE A 88 -2.83 12.48 4.63
C PHE A 88 -4.36 12.67 4.57
N SER A 89 -4.97 13.54 5.39
CA SER A 89 -6.43 13.73 5.41
C SER A 89 -7.00 14.34 4.12
N VAL A 90 -6.14 14.80 3.22
CA VAL A 90 -6.49 15.36 1.91
C VAL A 90 -6.87 14.28 0.89
N LEU A 91 -6.62 13.00 1.18
CA LEU A 91 -6.95 11.89 0.30
C LEU A 91 -8.47 11.60 0.35
N PRO A 92 -9.14 11.42 -0.80
CA PRO A 92 -10.57 11.12 -0.83
C PRO A 92 -10.90 9.68 -0.40
N GLN A 93 -9.93 8.77 -0.44
CA GLN A 93 -10.11 7.38 -0.01
C GLN A 93 -10.18 7.27 1.51
N THR A 94 -10.67 6.11 2.00
CA THR A 94 -10.53 5.80 3.43
C THR A 94 -9.05 5.75 3.77
N THR A 95 -8.59 6.63 4.65
CA THR A 95 -7.18 6.69 5.04
C THR A 95 -7.02 6.20 6.47
N ARG A 96 -6.17 5.19 6.66
CA ARG A 96 -5.77 4.66 7.97
C ARG A 96 -4.29 4.85 8.15
N ILE A 97 -3.89 5.31 9.34
CA ILE A 97 -2.48 5.50 9.67
C ILE A 97 -2.14 4.64 10.88
N LEU A 98 -1.21 3.70 10.66
CA LEU A 98 -0.63 2.85 11.68
C LEU A 98 0.61 3.54 12.23
N TRP A 99 0.56 3.94 13.50
CA TRP A 99 1.73 4.47 14.18
C TRP A 99 2.61 3.34 14.70
N ILE A 100 3.65 3.00 13.93
CA ILE A 100 4.50 1.82 14.20
C ILE A 100 5.24 1.97 15.54
N ASP A 101 5.63 3.19 15.91
CA ASP A 101 6.25 3.50 17.20
C ASP A 101 5.26 3.63 18.35
N GLY A 102 3.96 3.58 18.06
CA GLY A 102 2.91 3.69 19.06
C GLY A 102 2.92 2.50 20.02
N SER A 103 2.60 2.75 21.30
CA SER A 103 2.61 1.73 22.35
C SER A 103 1.83 0.47 21.96
N ARG A 104 0.64 0.64 21.38
CA ARG A 104 -0.22 -0.47 20.93
C ARG A 104 0.47 -1.43 19.95
N ILE A 105 1.17 -0.90 18.94
CA ILE A 105 1.86 -1.74 17.95
C ILE A 105 3.14 -2.33 18.54
N ARG A 106 3.89 -1.55 19.34
CA ARG A 106 5.08 -2.03 20.04
C ARG A 106 4.76 -3.18 20.99
N ASP A 107 3.64 -3.14 21.69
CA ASP A 107 3.22 -4.22 22.59
C ASP A 107 2.81 -5.48 21.80
N THR A 108 2.20 -5.33 20.62
CA THR A 108 2.00 -6.46 19.69
C THR A 108 3.33 -7.08 19.27
N PHE A 109 4.32 -6.28 18.89
CA PHE A 109 5.65 -6.81 18.53
C PHE A 109 6.34 -7.52 19.69
N LYS A 110 6.26 -6.97 20.92
CA LYS A 110 6.80 -7.64 22.11
C LYS A 110 6.12 -9.00 22.35
N THR A 111 4.80 -9.05 22.15
CA THR A 111 4.05 -10.31 22.29
C THR A 111 4.53 -11.33 21.26
N MET A 112 4.70 -10.92 20.00
CA MET A 112 5.24 -11.80 18.94
C MET A 112 6.64 -12.34 19.29
N GLU A 113 7.56 -11.48 19.72
CA GLU A 113 8.91 -11.88 20.13
C GLU A 113 8.89 -12.81 21.36
N ALA A 114 8.00 -12.56 22.32
CA ALA A 114 7.83 -13.41 23.50
C ALA A 114 7.34 -14.83 23.14
N GLU A 115 6.54 -14.96 22.08
CA GLU A 115 6.07 -16.23 21.52
C GLU A 115 7.08 -16.84 20.53
N GLY A 116 8.30 -16.29 20.43
CA GLY A 116 9.38 -16.80 19.58
C GLY A 116 9.29 -16.42 18.10
N LEU A 117 8.39 -15.49 17.74
CA LEU A 117 8.31 -14.95 16.39
C LEU A 117 9.16 -13.68 16.27
N HIS A 118 10.31 -13.81 15.59
CA HIS A 118 11.17 -12.66 15.34
C HIS A 118 10.53 -11.68 14.35
N VAL A 119 10.36 -10.41 14.77
CA VAL A 119 9.67 -9.38 13.98
C VAL A 119 10.61 -8.52 13.13
N GLY A 120 11.92 -8.79 13.17
CA GLY A 120 12.94 -8.10 12.40
C GLY A 120 13.24 -6.67 12.84
N ASP A 121 14.20 -6.06 12.14
CA ASP A 121 14.74 -4.73 12.42
C ASP A 121 13.75 -3.59 12.10
N GLU A 122 13.99 -2.44 12.71
CA GLU A 122 13.25 -1.22 12.40
C GLU A 122 13.46 -0.78 10.95
N GLY A 123 12.37 -0.45 10.26
CA GLY A 123 12.43 0.05 8.88
C GLY A 123 11.15 -0.22 8.09
N LYS A 124 11.18 0.16 6.81
CA LYS A 124 10.02 0.07 5.91
C LYS A 124 9.51 -1.36 5.71
N GLY A 125 10.39 -2.35 5.76
CA GLY A 125 10.01 -3.77 5.67
C GLY A 125 9.08 -4.19 6.81
N LYS A 126 9.46 -3.90 8.06
CA LYS A 126 8.64 -4.17 9.26
C LYS A 126 7.32 -3.40 9.22
N SER A 127 7.35 -2.13 8.81
CA SER A 127 6.15 -1.32 8.61
C SER A 127 5.19 -1.92 7.58
N ALA A 128 5.71 -2.42 6.45
CA ALA A 128 4.91 -3.05 5.40
C ALA A 128 4.24 -4.34 5.90
N TRP A 129 4.98 -5.22 6.56
CA TRP A 129 4.44 -6.46 7.13
C TRP A 129 3.33 -6.20 8.16
N MET A 130 3.53 -5.21 9.03
CA MET A 130 2.50 -4.80 9.99
C MET A 130 1.24 -4.27 9.28
N ALA A 131 1.40 -3.50 8.20
CA ALA A 131 0.27 -3.02 7.40
C ALA A 131 -0.49 -4.14 6.69
N TYR A 132 0.21 -5.12 6.13
CA TYR A 132 -0.43 -6.31 5.54
C TYR A 132 -1.20 -7.11 6.58
N GLY A 133 -0.60 -7.35 7.75
CA GLY A 133 -1.29 -8.00 8.86
C GLY A 133 -2.54 -7.24 9.30
N TYR A 134 -2.46 -5.91 9.38
CA TYR A 134 -3.61 -5.05 9.68
C TYR A 134 -4.72 -5.21 8.64
N ILE A 135 -4.40 -5.16 7.35
CA ILE A 135 -5.37 -5.32 6.24
C ILE A 135 -6.04 -6.70 6.31
N ILE A 136 -5.26 -7.77 6.44
CA ILE A 136 -5.77 -9.15 6.47
C ILE A 136 -6.64 -9.40 7.72
N ALA A 137 -6.31 -8.75 8.84
CA ALA A 137 -7.12 -8.85 10.06
C ALA A 137 -8.45 -8.08 9.97
N GLN A 138 -8.62 -7.19 8.98
CA GLN A 138 -9.91 -6.54 8.75
C GLN A 138 -10.87 -7.54 8.12
N LYS A 139 -12.05 -7.71 8.72
CA LYS A 139 -13.11 -8.57 8.18
C LYS A 139 -13.88 -7.95 6.99
N ASN A 140 -13.54 -6.71 6.60
CA ASN A 140 -14.37 -5.83 5.76
C ASN A 140 -13.67 -5.30 4.49
N ILE A 141 -12.52 -5.87 4.11
CA ILE A 141 -11.86 -5.65 2.81
C ILE A 141 -12.11 -6.86 1.93
#